data_AF-A0A9E5QL90-F1
#
_entry.id   AF-A0A9E5QL90-F1
#
_cell.length_a   1.000
_cell.length_b   1.000
_cell.length_c   1.000
_cell.angle_alpha   90.00
_cell.angle_beta   90.00
_cell.angle_gamma   90.00
#
_symmetry.space_group_name_H-M   'P 1'
#
loop_
_entity.id
_entity.type
_entity.pdbx_description
1 polymer ?
#
loop_
_entity_poly.entity_id
_entity_poly.type
_entity_poly.pdbx_seq_one_letter_code
_entity_poly.pdbx_strand_id
1 'polypeptide(L)'
;MNPASRPDLYAPIHKALRALMADLVVSVGRMDPADDADARATIGRVLEGLALCEEHVRLEDTFLHPALEARRPGATARAAFEHAGHVAEFAELRTAIADFLDAGAADRRELAHPLYLRMARWMANNFLHMEHEEAHHGPALLAAFGDAELGALHARILAAVPADAMPKYLRWLESSGAMRPAAQAA
;
A
#
# COMPACT_ATOMS: atom_id res chain seq x y z
N MET A 1 -12.39 26.48 18.82
CA MET A 1 -12.19 25.33 17.91
C MET A 1 -11.02 25.66 17.02
N ASN A 2 -9.94 24.90 17.10
CA ASN A 2 -8.90 24.99 16.07
C ASN A 2 -9.57 24.54 14.76
N PRO A 3 -9.52 25.28 13.64
CA PRO A 3 -9.99 24.74 12.38
C PRO A 3 -9.29 23.40 12.18
N ALA A 4 -10.06 22.33 12.01
CA ALA A 4 -9.49 21.02 11.71
C ALA A 4 -8.59 21.21 10.49
N SER A 5 -7.29 20.90 10.61
CA SER A 5 -6.38 21.00 9.48
C SER A 5 -6.98 20.18 8.33
N ARG A 6 -7.10 20.79 7.16
CA ARG A 6 -7.55 20.12 5.93
C ARG A 6 -6.83 18.77 5.78
N PRO A 7 -7.56 17.64 5.82
CA PRO A 7 -6.92 16.34 5.88
C PRO A 7 -6.31 15.96 4.53
N ASP A 8 -5.08 15.47 4.55
CA ASP A 8 -4.45 14.80 3.43
C ASP A 8 -4.83 13.31 3.47
N LEU A 9 -5.51 12.85 2.41
CA LEU A 9 -6.06 11.49 2.35
C LEU A 9 -5.12 10.48 1.69
N TYR A 10 -3.98 10.92 1.12
CA TYR A 10 -3.02 10.04 0.43
C TYR A 10 -1.67 9.99 1.14
N ALA A 11 -1.04 11.14 1.41
CA ALA A 11 0.37 11.16 1.77
C ALA A 11 0.72 10.36 3.05
N PRO A 12 -0.06 10.43 4.15
CA PRO A 12 0.29 9.68 5.37
C PRO A 12 0.26 8.16 5.16
N ILE A 13 -0.80 7.64 4.53
CA ILE A 13 -0.96 6.20 4.31
C ILE A 13 0.02 5.68 3.25
N HIS A 14 0.27 6.44 2.17
CA HIS A 14 1.26 6.06 1.17
C HIS A 14 2.66 6.04 1.76
N LYS A 15 3.01 7.00 2.63
CA LYS A 15 4.30 6.98 3.33
C LYS A 15 4.47 5.71 4.17
N ALA A 16 3.41 5.27 4.86
CA ALA A 16 3.40 4.04 5.63
C ALA A 16 3.56 2.79 4.75
N LEU A 17 2.83 2.72 3.63
CA LEU A 17 2.91 1.60 2.70
C LEU A 17 4.23 1.54 1.96
N ARG A 18 4.83 2.68 1.59
CA ARG A 18 6.19 2.71 1.03
C ARG A 18 7.22 2.15 2.02
N ALA A 19 7.10 2.50 3.30
CA ALA A 19 7.97 1.94 4.34
C ALA A 19 7.79 0.42 4.50
N LEU A 20 6.54 -0.06 4.52
CA LEU A 20 6.22 -1.49 4.53
C LEU A 20 6.85 -2.22 3.34
N MET A 21 6.60 -1.77 2.12
CA MET A 21 7.08 -2.43 0.91
C MET A 21 8.61 -2.49 0.86
N ALA A 22 9.29 -1.39 1.22
CA ALA A 22 10.75 -1.35 1.27
C ALA A 22 11.31 -2.34 2.28
N ASP A 23 10.72 -2.41 3.49
CA ASP A 23 11.10 -3.38 4.52
C ASP A 23 10.89 -4.83 4.07
N LEU A 24 9.79 -5.13 3.38
CA LEU A 24 9.53 -6.46 2.83
C LEU A 24 10.54 -6.87 1.75
N VAL A 25 10.86 -5.98 0.81
CA VAL A 25 11.86 -6.26 -0.25
C VAL A 25 13.23 -6.52 0.38
N VAL A 26 13.63 -5.73 1.38
CA VAL A 26 14.88 -5.95 2.12
C VAL A 26 14.84 -7.29 2.87
N SER A 27 13.71 -7.62 3.50
CA SER A 27 13.55 -8.88 4.25
C SER A 27 13.68 -10.09 3.33
N VAL A 28 12.98 -10.10 2.17
CA VAL A 28 13.10 -11.19 1.19
C VAL A 28 14.52 -11.30 0.64
N GLY A 29 15.22 -10.18 0.41
CA GLY A 29 16.60 -10.19 -0.06
C GLY A 29 17.62 -10.71 0.96
N ARG A 30 17.26 -10.78 2.25
CA ARG A 30 18.12 -11.28 3.34
C ARG A 30 17.79 -12.70 3.80
N MET A 31 16.63 -13.19 3.41
CA MET A 31 16.11 -14.52 3.79
C MET A 31 17.09 -15.62 3.39
N ASP A 32 17.35 -16.58 4.29
CA ASP A 32 17.99 -17.85 3.94
C ASP A 32 16.93 -18.85 3.42
N PRO A 33 16.87 -19.14 2.11
CA PRO A 33 15.87 -20.04 1.55
C PRO A 33 16.07 -21.51 1.97
N ALA A 34 17.22 -21.86 2.56
CA ALA A 34 17.47 -23.21 3.09
C ALA A 34 17.01 -23.39 4.54
N ASP A 35 16.75 -22.31 5.27
CA ASP A 35 16.16 -22.35 6.60
C ASP A 35 14.63 -22.25 6.49
N ASP A 36 13.93 -23.35 6.74
CA ASP A 36 12.46 -23.41 6.64
C ASP A 36 11.78 -22.44 7.62
N ALA A 37 12.36 -22.18 8.79
CA ALA A 37 11.79 -21.27 9.77
C ALA A 37 11.92 -19.80 9.32
N ASP A 38 13.11 -19.40 8.85
CA ASP A 38 13.34 -18.05 8.30
C ASP A 38 12.48 -17.80 7.05
N ALA A 39 12.46 -18.77 6.13
CA ALA A 39 11.65 -18.71 4.92
C ALA A 39 10.16 -18.52 5.23
N ARG A 40 9.58 -19.36 6.10
CA ARG A 40 8.16 -19.24 6.48
C ARG A 40 7.86 -17.93 7.21
N ALA A 41 8.75 -17.47 8.10
CA ALA A 41 8.55 -16.22 8.82
C ALA A 41 8.57 -15.01 7.87
N THR A 42 9.56 -14.95 6.97
CA THR A 42 9.69 -13.88 5.98
C THR A 42 8.51 -13.87 5.02
N ILE A 43 8.12 -15.03 4.48
CA ILE A 43 6.97 -15.13 3.57
C ILE A 43 5.65 -14.81 4.26
N GLY A 44 5.48 -15.20 5.53
CA GLY A 44 4.30 -14.81 6.33
C GLY A 44 4.14 -13.30 6.42
N ARG A 45 5.24 -12.57 6.66
CA ARG A 45 5.25 -11.09 6.64
C ARG A 45 4.90 -10.52 5.28
N VAL A 46 5.40 -11.12 4.20
CA VAL A 46 5.06 -10.71 2.83
C VAL A 46 3.55 -10.87 2.58
N LEU A 47 2.97 -12.02 2.91
CA LEU A 47 1.54 -12.28 2.71
C LEU A 47 0.66 -11.30 3.51
N GLU A 48 1.04 -10.98 4.75
CA GLU A 48 0.35 -9.95 5.55
C GLU A 48 0.45 -8.56 4.90
N GLY A 49 1.63 -8.19 4.40
CA GLY A 49 1.82 -6.90 3.74
C GLY A 49 1.08 -6.78 2.41
N LEU A 50 1.06 -7.84 1.60
CA LEU A 50 0.27 -7.89 0.37
C LEU A 50 -1.22 -7.66 0.67
N ALA A 51 -1.75 -8.28 1.73
CA ALA A 51 -3.13 -8.07 2.13
C ALA A 51 -3.43 -6.61 2.52
N LEU A 52 -2.48 -5.90 3.15
CA LEU A 52 -2.64 -4.48 3.46
C LEU A 52 -2.61 -3.59 2.21
N CYS A 53 -1.77 -3.90 1.23
CA CYS A 53 -1.74 -3.17 -0.04
C CYS A 53 -3.02 -3.41 -0.86
N GLU A 54 -3.50 -4.65 -0.89
CA GLU A 54 -4.75 -5.02 -1.57
C GLU A 54 -5.97 -4.35 -0.93
N GLU A 55 -6.04 -4.32 0.40
CA GLU A 55 -7.10 -3.61 1.13
C GLU A 55 -7.05 -2.09 0.90
N HIS A 56 -5.85 -1.51 0.78
CA HIS A 56 -5.69 -0.09 0.47
C HIS A 56 -6.26 0.27 -0.91
N VAL A 57 -5.88 -0.50 -1.95
CA VAL A 57 -6.43 -0.36 -3.31
C VAL A 57 -7.96 -0.47 -3.29
N ARG A 58 -8.49 -1.45 -2.55
CA ARG A 58 -9.94 -1.64 -2.40
C ARG A 58 -10.63 -0.42 -1.78
N LEU A 59 -10.03 0.20 -0.76
CA LEU A 59 -10.57 1.40 -0.12
C LEU A 59 -10.60 2.59 -1.07
N GLU A 60 -9.57 2.74 -1.92
CA GLU A 60 -9.52 3.79 -2.93
C GLU A 60 -10.60 3.62 -3.99
N ASP A 61 -10.71 2.41 -4.56
CA ASP A 61 -11.72 2.05 -5.56
C ASP A 61 -13.15 2.20 -5.01
N THR A 62 -13.34 1.99 -3.71
CA THR A 62 -14.65 2.08 -3.07
C THR A 62 -15.04 3.52 -2.71
N PHE A 63 -14.09 4.34 -2.28
CA PHE A 63 -14.38 5.64 -1.66
C PHE A 63 -13.75 6.83 -2.35
N LEU A 64 -12.42 6.80 -2.58
CA LEU A 64 -11.69 7.98 -3.06
C LEU A 64 -11.91 8.20 -4.55
N HIS A 65 -11.69 7.17 -5.37
CA HIS A 65 -11.78 7.32 -6.81
C HIS A 65 -13.21 7.64 -7.27
N PRO A 66 -14.28 6.98 -6.78
CA PRO A 66 -15.65 7.34 -7.15
C PRO A 66 -16.03 8.77 -6.71
N ALA A 67 -15.56 9.22 -5.54
CA ALA A 67 -15.84 10.57 -5.08
C ALA A 67 -15.16 11.63 -5.97
N LEU A 68 -13.90 11.40 -6.33
CA LEU A 68 -13.16 12.30 -7.21
C LEU A 68 -13.76 12.31 -8.62
N GLU A 69 -14.04 11.15 -9.19
CA GLU A 69 -14.61 10.99 -10.53
C GLU A 69 -15.99 11.69 -10.65
N ALA A 70 -16.81 11.64 -9.60
CA ALA A 70 -18.10 12.33 -9.57
C ALA A 70 -17.99 13.87 -9.66
N ARG A 71 -16.87 14.46 -9.21
CA ARG A 71 -16.63 15.91 -9.30
C ARG A 71 -15.72 16.29 -10.47
N ARG A 72 -14.89 15.37 -10.94
CA ARG A 72 -13.91 15.55 -12.02
C ARG A 72 -13.86 14.30 -12.90
N PRO A 73 -14.80 14.15 -13.84
CA PRO A 73 -14.82 12.99 -14.73
C PRO A 73 -13.51 12.84 -15.51
N GLY A 74 -13.00 11.61 -15.58
CA GLY A 74 -11.74 11.23 -16.20
C GLY A 74 -10.51 11.38 -15.31
N ALA A 75 -10.64 11.93 -14.09
CA ALA A 75 -9.50 12.17 -13.22
C ALA A 75 -8.84 10.88 -12.72
N THR A 76 -9.60 9.79 -12.60
CA THR A 76 -9.12 8.52 -12.02
C THR A 76 -8.87 7.43 -13.06
N ALA A 77 -9.04 7.73 -14.36
CA ALA A 77 -8.96 6.74 -15.44
C ALA A 77 -7.61 5.99 -15.48
N ARG A 78 -6.51 6.70 -15.19
CA ARG A 78 -5.18 6.07 -15.11
C ARG A 78 -5.09 5.12 -13.91
N ALA A 79 -5.48 5.58 -12.73
CA ALA A 79 -5.41 4.76 -11.51
C ALA A 79 -6.30 3.52 -11.61
N ALA A 80 -7.49 3.62 -12.20
CA ALA A 80 -8.36 2.47 -12.45
C ALA A 80 -7.69 1.41 -13.35
N PHE A 81 -6.94 1.82 -14.37
CA PHE A 81 -6.17 0.90 -15.20
C PHE A 81 -5.00 0.27 -14.43
N GLU A 82 -4.25 1.08 -13.67
CA GLU A 82 -3.12 0.61 -12.87
C GLU A 82 -3.56 -0.36 -11.75
N HIS A 83 -4.69 -0.11 -11.09
CA HIS A 83 -5.27 -0.99 -10.08
C HIS A 83 -5.62 -2.38 -10.62
N ALA A 84 -6.17 -2.47 -11.83
CA ALA A 84 -6.39 -3.76 -12.49
C ALA A 84 -5.06 -4.51 -12.71
N GLY A 85 -3.99 -3.78 -13.06
CA GLY A 85 -2.64 -4.33 -13.14
C GLY A 85 -2.09 -4.80 -11.78
N HIS A 86 -2.30 -4.03 -10.72
CA HIS A 86 -1.90 -4.41 -9.36
C HIS A 86 -2.61 -5.68 -8.88
N VAL A 87 -3.90 -5.85 -9.16
CA VAL A 87 -4.65 -7.07 -8.84
C VAL A 87 -4.03 -8.30 -9.49
N ALA A 88 -3.64 -8.21 -10.76
CA ALA A 88 -2.93 -9.28 -11.45
C ALA A 88 -1.56 -9.56 -10.80
N GLU A 89 -0.80 -8.51 -10.48
CA GLU A 89 0.52 -8.62 -9.84
C GLU A 89 0.43 -9.27 -8.44
N PHE A 90 -0.60 -8.96 -7.66
CA PHE A 90 -0.87 -9.64 -6.37
C PHE A 90 -1.10 -11.14 -6.56
N ALA A 91 -1.89 -11.55 -7.56
CA ALA A 91 -2.15 -12.96 -7.85
C ALA A 91 -0.88 -13.70 -8.32
N GLU A 92 -0.06 -13.06 -9.17
CA GLU A 92 1.23 -13.60 -9.62
C GLU A 92 2.22 -13.79 -8.47
N LEU A 93 2.28 -12.83 -7.54
CA LEU A 93 3.12 -12.93 -6.35
C LEU A 93 2.65 -14.05 -5.42
N ARG A 94 1.33 -14.17 -5.18
CA ARG A 94 0.78 -15.25 -4.34
C ARG A 94 1.09 -16.63 -4.94
N THR A 95 1.01 -16.77 -6.27
CA THR A 95 1.37 -18.01 -6.95
C THR A 95 2.86 -18.32 -6.78
N ALA A 96 3.74 -17.34 -7.02
CA ALA A 96 5.18 -17.52 -6.84
C ALA A 96 5.56 -17.86 -5.39
N ILE A 97 4.85 -17.29 -4.43
CA ILE A 97 5.01 -17.58 -3.00
C ILE A 97 4.58 -19.01 -2.69
N ALA A 98 3.44 -19.46 -3.23
CA ALA A 98 2.97 -20.84 -3.04
C ALA A 98 3.98 -21.85 -3.61
N ASP A 99 4.44 -21.63 -4.85
CA ASP A 99 5.46 -22.47 -5.48
C ASP A 99 6.75 -22.52 -4.65
N PHE A 100 7.18 -21.38 -4.10
CA PHE A 100 8.35 -21.30 -3.21
C PHE A 100 8.16 -22.08 -1.91
N LEU A 101 6.98 -22.01 -1.28
CA LEU A 101 6.72 -22.72 -0.02
C LEU A 101 6.60 -24.23 -0.20
N ASP A 102 6.01 -24.67 -1.31
CA ASP A 102 5.81 -26.09 -1.64
C ASP A 102 7.09 -26.78 -2.13
N ALA A 103 8.05 -26.00 -2.63
CA ALA A 103 9.36 -26.48 -3.07
C ALA A 103 10.20 -27.07 -1.93
N GLY A 104 11.03 -28.07 -2.26
CA GLY A 104 12.07 -28.58 -1.35
C GLY A 104 13.22 -27.58 -1.17
N ALA A 105 14.06 -27.79 -0.15
CA ALA A 105 15.14 -26.84 0.20
C ALA A 105 16.14 -26.56 -0.95
N ALA A 106 16.39 -27.54 -1.83
CA ALA A 106 17.24 -27.36 -3.01
C ALA A 106 16.61 -26.39 -4.01
N ASP A 107 15.35 -26.62 -4.37
CA ASP A 107 14.61 -25.84 -5.37
C ASP A 107 14.28 -24.43 -4.85
N ARG A 108 14.05 -24.26 -3.54
CA ARG A 108 13.83 -22.94 -2.92
C ARG A 108 14.98 -21.97 -3.18
N ARG A 109 16.23 -22.44 -3.19
CA ARG A 109 17.39 -21.59 -3.51
C ARG A 109 17.30 -21.01 -4.92
N GLU A 110 16.82 -21.80 -5.87
CA GLU A 110 16.65 -21.38 -7.26
C GLU A 110 15.45 -20.43 -7.43
N LEU A 111 14.40 -20.62 -6.64
CA LEU A 111 13.18 -19.80 -6.65
C LEU A 111 13.31 -18.47 -5.88
N ALA A 112 14.22 -18.38 -4.92
CA ALA A 112 14.37 -17.21 -4.04
C ALA A 112 14.70 -15.92 -4.81
N HIS A 113 15.68 -15.97 -5.72
CA HIS A 113 16.09 -14.77 -6.46
C HIS A 113 15.01 -14.29 -7.45
N PRO A 114 14.34 -15.15 -8.25
CA PRO A 114 13.17 -14.77 -9.02
C PRO A 114 12.05 -14.14 -8.18
N LEU A 115 11.75 -14.70 -7.00
CA LEU A 115 10.75 -14.15 -6.09
C LEU A 115 11.14 -12.74 -5.61
N TYR A 116 12.40 -12.55 -5.22
CA TYR A 116 12.95 -11.24 -4.85
C TYR A 116 12.80 -10.21 -5.97
N LEU A 117 13.13 -10.56 -7.22
CA LEU A 117 12.98 -9.65 -8.36
C LEU A 117 11.51 -9.29 -8.64
N ARG A 118 10.58 -10.23 -8.46
CA ARG A 118 9.14 -9.96 -8.56
C ARG A 118 8.68 -8.98 -7.48
N MET A 119 9.10 -9.18 -6.23
CA MET A 119 8.81 -8.27 -5.12
C MET A 119 9.37 -6.85 -5.35
N ALA A 120 10.60 -6.74 -5.86
CA ALA A 120 11.22 -5.46 -6.15
C ALA A 120 10.47 -4.67 -7.24
N ARG A 121 10.02 -5.37 -8.29
CA ARG A 121 9.19 -4.78 -9.35
C ARG A 121 7.82 -4.35 -8.83
N TRP A 122 7.16 -5.18 -8.03
CA TRP A 122 5.89 -4.84 -7.40
C TRP A 122 5.99 -3.57 -6.56
N MET A 123 7.02 -3.46 -5.72
CA MET A 123 7.29 -2.23 -4.96
C MET A 123 7.48 -1.02 -5.89
N ALA A 124 8.26 -1.16 -6.97
CA ALA A 124 8.51 -0.06 -7.89
C ALA A 124 7.22 0.42 -8.59
N ASN A 125 6.37 -0.51 -9.03
CA ASN A 125 5.08 -0.19 -9.65
C ASN A 125 4.17 0.56 -8.67
N ASN A 126 4.05 0.07 -7.43
CA ASN A 126 3.23 0.72 -6.41
C ASN A 126 3.78 2.11 -6.02
N PHE A 127 5.11 2.30 -6.02
CA PHE A 127 5.69 3.61 -5.73
C PHE A 127 5.37 4.64 -6.81
N LEU A 128 5.45 4.24 -8.08
CA LEU A 128 5.10 5.08 -9.23
C LEU A 128 3.61 5.42 -9.23
N HIS A 129 2.77 4.45 -8.91
CA HIS A 129 1.32 4.64 -8.80
C HIS A 129 0.96 5.63 -7.68
N MET A 130 1.46 5.40 -6.46
CA MET A 130 1.19 6.28 -5.31
C MET A 130 1.74 7.69 -5.51
N GLU A 131 2.85 7.85 -6.24
CA GLU A 131 3.35 9.17 -6.63
C GLU A 131 2.35 9.89 -7.54
N HIS A 132 1.80 9.20 -8.54
CA HIS A 132 0.80 9.79 -9.42
C HIS A 132 -0.45 10.25 -8.65
N GLU A 133 -0.96 9.43 -7.74
CA GLU A 133 -2.12 9.80 -6.94
C GLU A 133 -1.83 11.02 -6.03
N GLU A 134 -0.68 11.05 -5.38
CA GLU A 134 -0.28 12.22 -4.57
C GLU A 134 -0.09 13.48 -5.43
N ALA A 135 0.50 13.35 -6.61
CA ALA A 135 0.77 14.47 -7.51
C ALA A 135 -0.49 15.00 -8.21
N HIS A 136 -1.50 14.16 -8.45
CA HIS A 136 -2.65 14.49 -9.27
C HIS A 136 -4.00 14.36 -8.54
N HIS A 137 -4.26 13.25 -7.86
CA HIS A 137 -5.53 13.06 -7.14
C HIS A 137 -5.61 13.92 -5.89
N GLY A 138 -4.53 14.01 -5.11
CA GLY A 138 -4.45 14.85 -3.91
C GLY A 138 -4.88 16.30 -4.19
N PRO A 139 -4.18 17.04 -5.06
CA PRO A 139 -4.57 18.40 -5.44
C PRO A 139 -5.99 18.49 -6.02
N ALA A 140 -6.43 17.49 -6.78
CA ALA A 140 -7.76 17.46 -7.36
C ALA A 140 -8.86 17.32 -6.30
N LEU A 141 -8.65 16.51 -5.25
CA LEU A 141 -9.53 16.42 -4.08
C LEU A 141 -9.57 17.76 -3.34
N LEU A 142 -8.42 18.35 -3.05
CA LEU A 142 -8.34 19.62 -2.32
C LEU A 142 -9.06 20.78 -3.05
N ALA A 143 -9.02 20.76 -4.38
CA ALA A 143 -9.68 21.77 -5.20
C ALA A 143 -11.17 21.47 -5.47
N ALA A 144 -11.62 20.23 -5.28
CA ALA A 144 -13.01 19.84 -5.52
C ALA A 144 -13.86 19.73 -4.25
N PHE A 145 -13.25 19.59 -3.06
CA PHE A 145 -13.94 19.34 -1.79
C PHE A 145 -13.58 20.37 -0.69
N GLY A 146 -14.57 20.68 0.15
CA GLY A 146 -14.36 21.42 1.39
C GLY A 146 -13.82 20.56 2.52
N ASP A 147 -13.26 21.19 3.57
CA ASP A 147 -12.61 20.49 4.69
C ASP A 147 -13.54 19.52 5.42
N ALA A 148 -14.80 19.91 5.63
CA ALA A 148 -15.81 19.07 6.26
C ALA A 148 -16.15 17.84 5.39
N GLU A 149 -16.17 18.01 4.06
CA GLU A 149 -16.46 16.91 3.14
C GLU A 149 -15.30 15.91 3.08
N LEU A 150 -14.06 16.42 3.07
CA LEU A 150 -12.85 15.59 3.16
C LEU A 150 -12.79 14.85 4.50
N GLY A 151 -13.10 15.52 5.60
CA GLY A 151 -13.18 14.90 6.92
C GLY A 151 -14.24 13.80 6.99
N ALA A 152 -15.42 14.02 6.40
CA ALA A 152 -16.47 13.01 6.33
C ALA A 152 -16.07 11.81 5.43
N LEU A 153 -15.39 12.08 4.30
CA LEU A 153 -14.86 11.02 3.44
C LEU A 153 -13.81 10.18 4.16
N HIS A 154 -12.87 10.82 4.86
CA HIS A 154 -11.87 10.14 5.67
C HIS A 154 -12.51 9.26 6.75
N ALA A 155 -13.49 9.78 7.49
CA ALA A 155 -14.19 9.02 8.51
C ALA A 155 -14.88 7.77 7.94
N ARG A 156 -15.46 7.86 6.74
CA ARG A 156 -16.05 6.70 6.03
C ARG A 156 -15.00 5.66 5.66
N ILE A 157 -13.83 6.09 5.18
CA ILE A 157 -12.71 5.20 4.87
C ILE A 157 -12.27 4.47 6.14
N LEU A 158 -11.99 5.20 7.22
CA LEU A 158 -11.56 4.63 8.50
C LEU A 158 -12.57 3.63 9.08
N ALA A 159 -13.87 3.92 8.94
CA ALA A 159 -14.93 3.01 9.39
C ALA A 159 -15.03 1.72 8.55
N ALA A 160 -14.51 1.73 7.32
CA ALA A 160 -14.49 0.59 6.42
C ALA A 160 -13.20 -0.27 6.54
N VAL A 161 -12.19 0.22 7.27
CA VAL A 161 -10.95 -0.54 7.51
C VAL A 161 -11.27 -1.74 8.42
N PRO A 162 -10.89 -2.98 8.03
CA PRO A 162 -11.06 -4.16 8.87
C PRO A 162 -10.37 -4.02 10.22
N ALA A 163 -11.03 -4.52 11.27
CA ALA A 163 -10.54 -4.37 12.65
C ALA A 163 -9.16 -5.02 12.87
N ASP A 164 -8.84 -6.09 12.15
CA ASP A 164 -7.55 -6.77 12.19
C ASP A 164 -6.47 -6.10 11.33
N ALA A 165 -6.85 -5.28 10.35
CA ALA A 165 -5.94 -4.49 9.51
C ALA A 165 -5.52 -3.17 10.17
N MET A 166 -6.44 -2.49 10.87
CA MET A 166 -6.19 -1.19 11.52
C MET A 166 -4.91 -1.15 12.38
N PRO A 167 -4.67 -2.07 13.35
CA PRO A 167 -3.45 -2.02 14.15
C PRO A 167 -2.17 -2.21 13.31
N LYS A 168 -2.26 -2.87 12.15
CA LYS A 168 -1.12 -3.06 11.24
C LYS A 168 -0.79 -1.77 10.49
N TYR A 169 -1.81 -1.06 9.98
CA TYR A 169 -1.62 0.26 9.39
C TYR A 169 -1.05 1.26 10.40
N LEU A 170 -1.59 1.29 11.63
CA LEU A 170 -1.10 2.19 12.68
C LEU A 170 0.39 1.98 13.00
N ARG A 171 0.85 0.72 13.08
CA ARG A 171 2.28 0.44 13.27
C ARG A 171 3.15 1.06 12.18
N TRP A 172 2.73 0.99 10.92
CA TRP A 172 3.49 1.56 9.80
C TRP A 172 3.36 3.08 9.70
N LEU A 173 2.21 3.65 10.05
CA LEU A 173 2.02 5.10 10.16
C LEU A 173 2.95 5.71 11.22
N GLU A 174 3.11 5.02 12.36
CA GLU A 174 4.01 5.43 13.42
C GLU A 174 5.49 5.26 13.00
N SER A 175 5.88 4.07 12.53
CA SER A 175 7.28 3.76 12.22
C SER A 175 7.83 4.58 11.03
N SER A 176 6.99 4.88 10.04
CA SER A 176 7.34 5.77 8.91
C SER A 176 7.43 7.24 9.31
N GLY A 177 6.98 7.59 10.52
CA GLY A 177 6.86 8.97 10.98
C GLY A 177 5.81 9.77 10.19
N ALA A 178 4.80 9.12 9.62
CA ALA A 178 3.65 9.78 9.00
C ALA A 178 2.78 10.51 10.04
N MET A 179 2.79 10.04 11.29
CA MET A 179 2.07 10.65 12.41
C MET A 179 2.84 11.77 13.12
N ARG A 180 4.07 12.07 12.70
CA ARG A 180 4.83 13.17 13.30
C ARG A 180 4.21 14.51 12.89
N PRO A 181 4.10 15.49 13.80
CA PRO A 181 3.66 16.83 13.43
C PRO A 181 4.52 17.36 12.28
N ALA A 182 3.90 18.02 11.30
CA ALA A 182 4.64 18.79 10.31
C ALA A 182 5.57 19.75 11.05
N ALA A 183 6.85 19.78 10.67
CA ALA A 183 7.78 20.75 11.24
C ALA A 183 7.15 22.14 11.07
N GLN A 184 7.03 22.89 12.17
CA GLN A 184 6.64 24.29 12.08
C GLN A 184 7.67 24.96 11.17
N ALA A 185 7.22 25.49 10.04
CA ALA A 185 8.10 26.26 9.16
C ALA A 185 8.70 27.39 9.99
N ALA A 186 10.03 27.42 10.07
CA ALA A 186 10.79 28.50 10.70
C ALA A 186 10.74 29.77 9.84
#